data_AF-A0A969L5V9-F1
#
_entry.id   AF-A0A969L5V9-F1
#
_cell.length_a   1.000
_cell.length_b   1.000
_cell.length_c   1.000
_cell.angle_alpha   90.00
_cell.angle_beta   90.00
_cell.angle_gamma   90.00
#
_symmetry.space_group_name_H-M   'P 1'
#
loop_
_entity.id
_entity.type
_entity.pdbx_description
1 polymer ?
#
loop_
_entity_poly.entity_id
_entity_poly.type
_entity_poly.pdbx_seq_one_letter_code
_entity_poly.pdbx_strand_id
1 'polypeptide(L)'
;MKRQYSYFYLSLFALSLLLTVTLQLSPVNRHFGLGKEYIHYLAEQINGQIHQLAEDRDAFIDAFQHAGKDRFKLSAEDSGTQYFVFRNNELVFWSDYRFVPTYESIKGNYHYKFFNSHHGQFIISRTRFEMPEDTLQLFALLPVYQKYKVENAYLKSGYNPALIDDPSVQISLEKAPSRTAIYSPHKEYLFSLDYNVSGERSQQFKRRGIWLLILSSFLSLGLYVYTLIRGLEQGKRYEVGLLIWLAYFIAVRAIMLSYHFPFSVFEWDLFNPKLYASSFISPSVGDLLINLGIIGFIIYYILRKYARSRTHLAIRRLSPVGKNLALGYLVVLSHLTMQGFYYVLTTIFLHSKLNLDITRNIDFSTVSLNGISIFIFASLIFFFASHLFSRLSIQLSPQRDSRSWLIFLMASLLYFVVAYIFQFLYEGVFLIQLLYFFVLHFSRLPKRLHHFKYISFIYLFTGALVCATVGTYAIYSYGKKKSTNEKRKFANRLLPETDEFAEYLLEKAITDIQSDPLIVRSFTDPSFSTKLARQKSENHT
;
A
#
# COMPACT_ATOMS: atom_id res chain seq x y z
N MET A 1 23.17 37.61 -11.99
CA MET A 1 22.16 36.54 -12.18
C MET A 1 21.92 35.59 -10.99
N LYS A 2 22.87 35.26 -10.08
CA LYS A 2 22.67 34.19 -9.07
C LYS A 2 21.85 34.55 -7.80
N ARG A 3 21.80 35.82 -7.37
CA ARG A 3 21.09 36.23 -6.13
C ARG A 3 19.56 36.29 -6.30
N GLN A 4 19.06 36.74 -7.45
CA GLN A 4 17.62 36.87 -7.72
C GLN A 4 16.87 35.53 -7.59
N TYR A 5 17.43 34.43 -8.11
CA TYR A 5 16.82 33.10 -7.96
C TYR A 5 16.76 32.62 -6.51
N SER A 6 17.74 32.99 -5.67
CA SER A 6 17.74 32.60 -4.25
C SER A 6 16.61 33.29 -3.50
N TYR A 7 16.41 34.60 -3.71
CA TYR A 7 15.28 35.33 -3.12
C TYR A 7 13.93 34.84 -3.66
N PHE A 8 13.87 34.42 -4.94
CA PHE A 8 12.67 33.84 -5.53
C PHE A 8 12.26 32.51 -4.88
N TYR A 9 13.19 31.57 -4.67
CA TYR A 9 12.85 30.30 -4.00
C TYR A 9 12.50 30.51 -2.52
N LEU A 10 13.13 31.49 -1.86
CA LEU A 10 12.79 31.85 -0.48
C LEU A 10 11.41 32.50 -0.39
N SER A 11 11.06 33.38 -1.33
CA SER A 11 9.71 33.97 -1.37
C SER A 11 8.65 32.94 -1.70
N LEU A 12 8.94 31.97 -2.57
CA LEU A 12 8.02 30.86 -2.89
C LEU A 12 7.84 29.90 -1.71
N PHE A 13 8.90 29.65 -0.94
CA PHE A 13 8.81 28.95 0.35
C PHE A 13 7.93 29.71 1.34
N ALA A 14 8.18 31.02 1.54
CA ALA A 14 7.40 31.84 2.46
C ALA A 14 5.92 31.93 2.04
N LEU A 15 5.64 32.07 0.74
CA LEU A 15 4.30 32.11 0.19
C LEU A 15 3.55 30.79 0.40
N SER A 16 4.20 29.65 0.11
CA SER A 16 3.58 28.33 0.30
C SER A 16 3.35 28.01 1.79
N LEU A 17 4.26 28.43 2.67
CA LEU A 17 4.09 28.32 4.12
C LEU A 17 2.94 29.22 4.63
N LEU A 18 2.85 30.45 4.13
CA LEU A 18 1.77 31.36 4.49
C LEU A 18 0.43 30.82 4.01
N LEU A 19 0.37 30.26 2.79
CA LEU A 19 -0.83 29.67 2.22
C LEU A 19 -1.28 28.40 2.96
N THR A 20 -0.33 27.62 3.51
CA THR A 20 -0.65 26.48 4.38
C THR A 20 -1.23 26.91 5.71
N VAL A 21 -0.63 27.92 6.36
CA VAL A 21 -1.14 28.46 7.62
C VAL A 21 -2.53 29.08 7.44
N THR A 22 -2.75 29.86 6.38
CA THR A 22 -4.07 30.46 6.11
C THR A 22 -5.12 29.40 5.81
N LEU A 23 -4.80 28.35 5.05
CA LEU A 23 -5.73 27.24 4.82
C LEU A 23 -6.02 26.46 6.10
N GLN A 24 -5.04 26.23 6.98
CA GLN A 24 -5.27 25.58 8.27
C GLN A 24 -6.20 26.40 9.17
N LEU A 25 -5.99 27.72 9.24
CA LEU A 25 -6.79 28.63 10.07
C LEU A 25 -8.18 28.95 9.48
N SER A 26 -8.39 28.72 8.19
CA SER A 26 -9.67 28.98 7.54
C SER A 26 -10.75 27.98 8.00
N PRO A 27 -11.86 28.44 8.62
CA PRO A 27 -12.96 27.57 9.02
C PRO A 27 -13.60 26.93 7.78
N VAL A 28 -13.85 25.63 7.85
CA VAL A 28 -14.30 24.75 6.74
C VAL A 28 -15.76 25.02 6.30
N ASN A 29 -16.38 26.11 6.77
CA ASN A 29 -17.81 26.37 6.60
C ASN A 29 -18.23 26.90 5.23
N ARG A 30 -17.36 26.91 4.21
CA ARG A 30 -17.84 27.17 2.85
C ARG A 30 -18.32 25.87 2.23
N HIS A 31 -19.64 25.71 2.22
CA HIS A 31 -20.35 24.81 1.33
C HIS A 31 -19.83 25.04 -0.10
N PHE A 32 -18.84 24.25 -0.52
CA PHE A 32 -18.47 24.22 -1.92
C PHE A 32 -19.71 23.72 -2.68
N GLY A 33 -20.28 24.58 -3.52
CA GLY A 33 -21.51 24.32 -4.28
C GLY A 33 -21.47 23.09 -5.19
N LEU A 34 -20.29 22.47 -5.33
CA LEU A 34 -20.06 21.20 -6.03
C LEU A 34 -20.93 20.05 -5.51
N GLY A 35 -21.35 20.06 -4.23
CA GLY A 35 -22.19 18.99 -3.68
C GLY A 35 -23.57 18.92 -4.34
N LYS A 36 -24.21 20.06 -4.63
CA LYS A 36 -25.55 20.08 -5.25
C LYS A 36 -25.52 19.64 -6.71
N GLU A 37 -24.52 20.10 -7.47
CA GLU A 37 -24.31 19.68 -8.86
C GLU A 37 -24.00 18.18 -8.94
N TYR A 38 -23.15 17.67 -8.03
CA TYR A 38 -22.82 16.25 -7.98
C TYR A 38 -24.03 15.37 -7.64
N ILE A 39 -24.86 15.76 -6.66
CA ILE A 39 -26.09 15.03 -6.34
C ILE A 39 -27.06 15.04 -7.51
N HIS A 40 -27.17 16.15 -8.24
CA HIS A 40 -28.02 16.21 -9.43
C HIS A 40 -27.52 15.27 -10.53
N TYR A 41 -26.22 15.27 -10.81
CA TYR A 41 -25.60 14.34 -11.74
C TYR A 41 -25.81 12.88 -11.31
N LEU A 42 -25.63 12.58 -10.03
CA LEU A 42 -25.84 11.24 -9.48
C LEU A 42 -27.31 10.81 -9.58
N ALA A 43 -28.25 11.73 -9.32
CA ALA A 43 -29.68 11.48 -9.50
C ALA A 43 -30.01 11.16 -10.97
N GLU A 44 -29.39 11.85 -11.92
CA GLU A 44 -29.56 11.60 -13.35
C GLU A 44 -28.98 10.23 -13.75
N GLN A 45 -27.80 9.85 -13.24
CA GLN A 45 -27.22 8.52 -13.44
C GLN A 45 -28.11 7.40 -12.89
N ILE A 46 -28.61 7.55 -11.66
CA ILE A 46 -29.54 6.59 -11.03
C ILE A 46 -30.82 6.47 -11.85
N ASN A 47 -31.39 7.59 -12.30
CA ASN A 47 -32.58 7.55 -13.17
C ASN A 47 -32.28 6.83 -14.49
N GLY A 48 -31.11 7.06 -15.10
CA GLY A 48 -30.67 6.34 -16.29
C GLY A 48 -30.59 4.82 -16.08
N GLN A 49 -30.04 4.39 -14.93
CA GLN A 49 -29.99 2.97 -14.55
C GLN A 49 -31.39 2.37 -14.29
N ILE A 50 -32.33 3.15 -13.73
CA ILE A 50 -33.72 2.71 -13.56
C ILE A 50 -34.43 2.60 -14.93
N HIS A 51 -34.10 3.47 -15.89
CA HIS A 51 -34.58 3.35 -17.26
C HIS A 51 -34.02 2.10 -17.95
N GLN A 52 -32.71 1.85 -17.81
CA GLN A 52 -32.07 0.65 -18.34
C GLN A 52 -32.66 -0.63 -17.73
N LEU A 53 -32.97 -0.63 -16.43
CA LEU A 53 -33.68 -1.73 -15.77
C LEU A 53 -35.04 -2.04 -16.43
N ALA A 54 -35.75 -1.03 -16.94
CA ALA A 54 -37.00 -1.23 -17.67
C ALA A 54 -36.77 -1.95 -19.00
N GLU A 55 -35.77 -1.50 -19.77
CA GLU A 55 -35.39 -2.10 -21.05
C GLU A 55 -34.89 -3.54 -20.88
N ASP A 56 -34.01 -3.78 -19.90
CA ASP A 56 -33.47 -5.11 -19.59
C ASP A 56 -34.58 -6.07 -19.13
N ARG A 57 -35.56 -5.56 -18.38
CA ARG A 57 -36.73 -6.34 -17.96
C ARG A 57 -37.59 -6.73 -19.15
N ASP A 58 -37.86 -5.82 -20.07
CA ASP A 58 -38.70 -6.09 -21.23
C ASP A 58 -38.00 -7.08 -22.18
N ALA A 59 -36.69 -6.90 -22.40
CA ALA A 59 -35.86 -7.87 -23.11
C ALA A 59 -35.84 -9.25 -22.43
N PHE A 60 -35.82 -9.29 -21.09
CA PHE A 60 -35.95 -10.55 -20.34
C PHE A 60 -37.29 -11.22 -20.59
N ILE A 61 -38.40 -10.47 -20.56
CA ILE A 61 -39.75 -11.02 -20.80
C ILE A 61 -39.82 -11.63 -22.21
N ASP A 62 -39.36 -10.91 -23.23
CA ASP A 62 -39.32 -11.39 -24.60
C ASP A 62 -38.51 -12.69 -24.70
N ALA A 63 -37.29 -12.70 -24.15
CA ALA A 63 -36.43 -13.86 -24.21
C ALA A 63 -37.00 -15.06 -23.42
N PHE A 64 -37.65 -14.81 -22.28
CA PHE A 64 -38.29 -15.84 -21.46
C PHE A 64 -39.52 -16.46 -22.16
N GLN A 65 -40.31 -15.64 -22.87
CA GLN A 65 -41.45 -16.11 -23.68
C GLN A 65 -41.00 -16.99 -24.85
N HIS A 66 -39.88 -16.67 -25.50
CA HIS A 66 -39.39 -17.41 -26.67
C HIS A 66 -38.61 -18.69 -26.34
N ALA A 67 -37.86 -18.72 -25.23
CA ALA A 67 -36.96 -19.83 -24.90
C ALA A 67 -37.62 -20.99 -24.14
N GLY A 68 -38.72 -20.73 -23.42
CA GLY A 68 -39.38 -21.71 -22.54
C GLY A 68 -38.59 -22.02 -21.25
N LYS A 69 -39.30 -22.56 -20.24
CA LYS A 69 -38.84 -22.74 -18.85
C LYS A 69 -37.53 -23.54 -18.70
N ASP A 70 -37.27 -24.50 -19.59
CA ASP A 70 -36.18 -25.48 -19.46
C ASP A 70 -34.90 -25.14 -20.24
N ARG A 71 -34.91 -24.12 -21.10
CA ARG A 71 -33.76 -23.75 -21.96
C ARG A 71 -33.19 -22.37 -21.67
N PHE A 72 -33.76 -21.64 -20.71
CA PHE A 72 -33.34 -20.29 -20.40
C PHE A 72 -32.12 -20.29 -19.46
N LYS A 73 -30.92 -20.33 -20.05
CA LYS A 73 -29.68 -19.90 -19.39
C LYS A 73 -29.40 -18.46 -19.80
N LEU A 74 -29.93 -17.50 -19.06
CA LEU A 74 -29.40 -16.14 -19.17
C LEU A 74 -28.02 -16.13 -18.50
N SER A 75 -27.03 -15.54 -19.17
CA SER A 75 -25.86 -14.99 -18.48
C SER A 75 -26.34 -13.80 -17.65
N ALA A 76 -27.06 -14.07 -16.55
CA ALA A 76 -27.56 -13.05 -15.63
C ALA A 76 -26.42 -12.35 -14.85
N GLU A 77 -25.16 -12.69 -15.17
CA GLU A 77 -23.98 -12.10 -14.57
C GLU A 77 -23.66 -10.70 -15.14
N ASP A 78 -24.12 -10.36 -16.35
CA ASP A 78 -23.70 -9.11 -17.01
C ASP A 78 -24.54 -7.86 -16.66
N SER A 79 -25.82 -7.98 -16.27
CA SER A 79 -26.69 -6.81 -16.03
C SER A 79 -26.76 -6.34 -14.57
N GLY A 80 -26.18 -7.07 -13.63
CA GLY A 80 -26.22 -6.74 -12.19
C GLY A 80 -27.63 -6.74 -11.55
N THR A 81 -28.66 -7.12 -12.32
CA THR A 81 -30.07 -7.15 -11.92
C THR A 81 -30.52 -8.58 -11.65
N GLN A 82 -31.33 -8.78 -10.61
CA GLN A 82 -31.81 -10.09 -10.17
C GLN A 82 -33.28 -10.27 -10.60
N TYR A 83 -33.61 -11.35 -11.31
CA TYR A 83 -34.94 -11.61 -11.84
C TYR A 83 -35.60 -12.79 -11.11
N PHE A 84 -36.85 -12.61 -10.71
CA PHE A 84 -37.67 -13.63 -10.07
C PHE A 84 -39.04 -13.70 -10.75
N VAL A 85 -39.43 -14.89 -11.20
CA VAL A 85 -40.72 -15.11 -11.85
C VAL A 85 -41.61 -15.95 -10.94
N PHE A 86 -42.83 -15.47 -10.73
CA PHE A 86 -43.85 -16.16 -9.93
C PHE A 86 -45.03 -16.57 -10.80
N ARG A 87 -45.54 -17.78 -10.54
CA ARG A 87 -46.77 -18.35 -11.10
C ARG A 87 -47.66 -18.75 -9.93
N ASN A 88 -48.90 -18.28 -9.89
CA ASN A 88 -49.84 -18.60 -8.80
C ASN A 88 -49.23 -18.41 -7.39
N ASN A 89 -48.46 -17.33 -7.21
CA ASN A 89 -47.72 -16.98 -5.98
C ASN A 89 -46.53 -17.90 -5.63
N GLU A 90 -46.24 -18.91 -6.44
CA GLU A 90 -45.07 -19.78 -6.31
C GLU A 90 -43.92 -19.32 -7.19
N LEU A 91 -42.70 -19.37 -6.66
CA LEU A 91 -41.49 -19.01 -7.40
C LEU A 91 -41.17 -20.10 -8.42
N VAL A 92 -41.15 -19.76 -9.70
CA VAL A 92 -40.87 -20.70 -10.80
C VAL A 92 -39.53 -20.49 -11.47
N PHE A 93 -38.89 -19.34 -11.27
CA PHE A 93 -37.56 -19.01 -11.79
C PHE A 93 -36.87 -17.95 -10.92
N TRP A 94 -35.55 -18.08 -10.74
CA TRP A 94 -34.68 -17.08 -10.13
C TRP A 94 -33.35 -16.99 -10.89
N SER A 95 -32.83 -15.78 -11.07
CA SER A 95 -31.51 -15.57 -11.70
C SER A 95 -30.36 -15.48 -10.68
N ASP A 96 -30.67 -15.29 -9.39
CA ASP A 96 -29.68 -15.14 -8.33
C ASP A 96 -30.15 -15.89 -7.07
N TYR A 97 -29.22 -16.52 -6.36
CA TYR A 97 -29.48 -17.30 -5.15
C TYR A 97 -29.10 -16.57 -3.85
N ARG A 98 -28.38 -15.45 -3.93
CA ARG A 98 -27.85 -14.71 -2.77
C ARG A 98 -28.96 -14.09 -1.91
N PHE A 99 -30.05 -13.68 -2.55
CA PHE A 99 -31.25 -13.20 -1.88
C PHE A 99 -32.48 -13.60 -2.71
N VAL A 100 -33.34 -14.45 -2.16
CA VAL A 100 -34.59 -14.85 -2.81
C VAL A 100 -35.76 -14.29 -1.98
N PRO A 101 -36.48 -13.27 -2.47
CA PRO A 101 -37.60 -12.70 -1.73
C PRO A 101 -38.80 -13.64 -1.72
N THR A 102 -39.51 -13.72 -0.58
CA THR A 102 -40.82 -14.38 -0.51
C THR A 102 -41.88 -13.51 -1.20
N TYR A 103 -42.82 -14.11 -1.94
CA TYR A 103 -43.88 -13.39 -2.66
C TYR A 103 -44.62 -12.38 -1.78
N GLU A 104 -44.94 -12.76 -0.54
CA GLU A 104 -45.60 -11.93 0.46
C GLU A 104 -44.85 -10.63 0.80
N SER A 105 -43.52 -10.63 0.72
CA SER A 105 -42.70 -9.46 1.06
C SER A 105 -42.66 -8.41 -0.06
N ILE A 106 -42.88 -8.84 -1.30
CA ILE A 106 -42.75 -8.00 -2.51
C ILE A 106 -44.08 -7.79 -3.22
N LYS A 107 -45.16 -8.49 -2.86
CA LYS A 107 -46.48 -8.26 -3.47
C LYS A 107 -46.97 -6.82 -3.24
N GLY A 108 -47.82 -6.34 -4.14
CA GLY A 108 -48.39 -5.00 -4.09
C GLY A 108 -48.76 -4.50 -5.48
N ASN A 109 -49.43 -3.35 -5.55
CA ASN A 109 -49.77 -2.69 -6.82
C ASN A 109 -48.85 -1.47 -7.03
N TYR A 110 -47.74 -1.68 -7.73
CA TYR A 110 -46.74 -0.67 -8.05
C TYR A 110 -46.00 -1.08 -9.33
N HIS A 111 -45.41 -0.11 -10.04
CA HIS A 111 -44.47 -0.40 -11.12
C HIS A 111 -43.07 -0.51 -10.56
N TYR A 112 -42.69 0.45 -9.71
CA TYR A 112 -41.43 0.45 -8.98
C TYR A 112 -41.65 0.66 -7.48
N LYS A 113 -40.86 -0.03 -6.66
CA LYS A 113 -40.87 0.12 -5.21
C LYS A 113 -39.47 0.01 -4.64
N PHE A 114 -39.13 0.89 -3.71
CA PHE A 114 -37.94 0.70 -2.89
C PHE A 114 -38.24 -0.31 -1.77
N PHE A 115 -37.42 -1.33 -1.66
CA PHE A 115 -37.56 -2.42 -0.71
C PHE A 115 -36.33 -2.53 0.19
N ASN A 116 -36.56 -2.53 1.49
CA ASN A 116 -35.51 -2.61 2.51
C ASN A 116 -35.64 -3.91 3.30
N SER A 117 -34.55 -4.66 3.40
CA SER A 117 -34.47 -5.96 4.06
C SER A 117 -33.19 -6.06 4.90
N HIS A 118 -33.13 -7.05 5.81
CA HIS A 118 -31.91 -7.36 6.56
C HIS A 118 -30.73 -7.77 5.67
N HIS A 119 -31.00 -8.22 4.44
CA HIS A 119 -30.00 -8.63 3.46
C HIS A 119 -29.50 -7.49 2.55
N GLY A 120 -30.17 -6.33 2.56
CA GLY A 120 -29.83 -5.21 1.70
C GLY A 120 -31.03 -4.36 1.30
N GLN A 121 -30.77 -3.38 0.43
CA GLN A 121 -31.75 -2.46 -0.12
C GLN A 121 -31.83 -2.61 -1.63
N PHE A 122 -33.04 -2.64 -2.17
CA PHE A 122 -33.31 -2.96 -3.58
C PHE A 122 -34.37 -2.03 -4.17
N ILE A 123 -34.26 -1.72 -5.46
CA ILE A 123 -35.36 -1.19 -6.27
C ILE A 123 -36.00 -2.37 -6.96
N ILE A 124 -37.31 -2.56 -6.75
CA ILE A 124 -38.09 -3.63 -7.35
C ILE A 124 -38.90 -3.04 -8.50
N SER A 125 -38.72 -3.57 -9.71
CA SER A 125 -39.63 -3.38 -10.83
C SER A 125 -40.57 -4.58 -10.93
N ARG A 126 -41.88 -4.34 -11.01
CA ARG A 126 -42.90 -5.39 -11.12
C ARG A 126 -43.60 -5.30 -12.47
N THR A 127 -43.74 -6.43 -13.15
CA THR A 127 -44.49 -6.51 -14.41
C THR A 127 -45.22 -7.84 -14.52
N ARG A 128 -46.40 -7.81 -15.11
CA ARG A 128 -47.18 -9.01 -15.43
C ARG A 128 -47.07 -9.24 -16.93
N PHE A 129 -46.86 -10.49 -17.32
CA PHE A 129 -46.84 -10.87 -18.73
C PHE A 129 -47.61 -12.18 -18.92
N GLU A 130 -48.23 -12.30 -20.08
CA GLU A 130 -49.06 -13.44 -20.45
C GLU A 130 -48.20 -14.52 -21.12
N MET A 131 -48.47 -15.77 -20.76
CA MET A 131 -48.03 -16.97 -21.46
C MET A 131 -49.28 -17.65 -22.04
N PRO A 132 -49.16 -18.54 -23.04
CA PRO A 132 -50.31 -19.16 -23.72
C PRO A 132 -51.34 -19.83 -22.79
N GLU A 133 -50.94 -20.25 -21.59
CA GLU A 133 -51.80 -20.96 -20.62
C GLU A 133 -51.89 -20.29 -19.23
N ASP A 134 -51.12 -19.22 -18.97
CA ASP A 134 -50.97 -18.66 -17.61
C ASP A 134 -50.57 -17.18 -17.62
N THR A 135 -50.88 -16.44 -16.55
CA THR A 135 -50.30 -15.10 -16.29
C THR A 135 -49.17 -15.17 -15.28
N LEU A 136 -47.98 -14.69 -15.64
CA LEU A 136 -46.81 -14.69 -14.78
C LEU A 136 -46.52 -13.29 -14.22
N GLN A 137 -45.88 -13.25 -13.06
CA GLN A 137 -45.39 -12.01 -12.45
C GLN A 137 -43.87 -12.01 -12.40
N LEU A 138 -43.25 -11.04 -13.06
CA LEU A 138 -41.81 -10.79 -13.00
C LEU A 138 -41.50 -9.71 -11.96
N PHE A 139 -40.52 -9.97 -11.13
CA PHE A 139 -39.89 -9.00 -10.24
C PHE A 139 -38.41 -8.88 -10.59
N ALA A 140 -38.00 -7.70 -11.06
CA ALA A 140 -36.61 -7.37 -11.30
C ALA A 140 -36.09 -6.52 -10.12
N LEU A 141 -35.07 -7.01 -9.43
CA LEU A 141 -34.47 -6.41 -8.26
C LEU A 141 -33.10 -5.84 -8.63
N LEU A 142 -32.99 -4.52 -8.57
CA LEU A 142 -31.72 -3.82 -8.71
C LEU A 142 -31.15 -3.56 -7.30
N PRO A 143 -30.02 -4.21 -6.93
CA PRO A 143 -29.40 -3.99 -5.62
C PRO A 143 -28.83 -2.57 -5.54
N VAL A 144 -29.28 -1.82 -4.53
CA VAL A 144 -28.79 -0.47 -4.22
C VAL A 144 -27.75 -0.51 -3.10
N TYR A 145 -27.98 -1.33 -2.08
CA TYR A 145 -27.04 -1.58 -0.99
C TYR A 145 -26.99 -3.07 -0.66
N GLN A 146 -25.82 -3.68 -0.71
CA GLN A 146 -25.62 -5.07 -0.36
C GLN A 146 -25.04 -5.18 1.05
N LYS A 147 -25.67 -6.00 1.90
CA LYS A 147 -25.21 -6.25 3.25
C LYS A 147 -24.75 -7.70 3.40
N TYR A 148 -23.45 -7.89 3.60
CA TYR A 148 -22.89 -9.21 3.85
C TYR A 148 -22.88 -9.48 5.36
N LYS A 149 -23.22 -10.72 5.76
CA LYS A 149 -23.13 -11.14 7.17
C LYS A 149 -21.68 -11.23 7.65
N VAL A 150 -20.74 -11.48 6.73
CA VAL A 150 -19.31 -11.61 7.00
C VAL A 150 -18.55 -10.74 6.00
N GLU A 151 -17.73 -9.84 6.52
CA GLU A 151 -16.87 -8.98 5.71
C GLU A 151 -15.43 -9.48 5.73
N ASN A 152 -14.79 -9.53 4.57
CA ASN A 152 -13.39 -9.91 4.42
C ASN A 152 -12.73 -9.08 3.30
N ALA A 153 -11.54 -9.48 2.87
CA ALA A 153 -10.83 -8.77 1.80
C ALA A 153 -11.56 -8.78 0.44
N TYR A 154 -12.48 -9.72 0.23
CA TYR A 154 -13.20 -9.96 -1.02
C TYR A 154 -14.69 -9.58 -0.96
N LEU A 155 -15.33 -9.70 0.21
CA LEU A 155 -16.74 -9.39 0.44
C LEU A 155 -16.83 -8.21 1.40
N LYS A 156 -17.41 -7.10 0.96
CA LYS A 156 -17.63 -5.90 1.78
C LYS A 156 -19.05 -5.40 1.58
N SER A 157 -19.74 -5.07 2.67
CA SER A 157 -21.04 -4.41 2.56
C SER A 157 -20.84 -3.00 2.03
N GLY A 158 -21.77 -2.54 1.21
CA GLY A 158 -21.65 -1.24 0.57
C GLY A 158 -22.76 -0.97 -0.43
N TYR A 159 -22.79 0.27 -0.92
CA TYR A 159 -23.63 0.62 -2.05
C TYR A 159 -23.14 -0.08 -3.31
N ASN A 160 -24.07 -0.31 -4.24
CA ASN A 160 -23.71 -0.77 -5.57
C ASN A 160 -22.89 0.34 -6.27
N PRO A 161 -21.62 0.10 -6.63
CA PRO A 161 -20.74 1.13 -7.19
C PRO A 161 -21.22 1.63 -8.56
N ALA A 162 -22.06 0.88 -9.27
CA ALA A 162 -22.70 1.34 -10.50
C ALA A 162 -23.78 2.42 -10.25
N LEU A 163 -24.32 2.50 -9.02
CA LEU A 163 -25.36 3.45 -8.63
C LEU A 163 -24.80 4.57 -7.75
N ILE A 164 -24.04 4.23 -6.71
CA ILE A 164 -23.47 5.17 -5.75
C ILE A 164 -22.05 4.71 -5.41
N ASP A 165 -21.06 5.42 -5.95
CA ASP A 165 -19.63 5.19 -5.65
C ASP A 165 -19.09 6.19 -4.59
N ASP A 166 -19.87 7.20 -4.19
CA ASP A 166 -19.46 8.16 -3.16
C ASP A 166 -19.98 7.75 -1.77
N PRO A 167 -19.09 7.41 -0.81
CA PRO A 167 -19.49 7.07 0.57
C PRO A 167 -20.10 8.26 1.34
N SER A 168 -19.97 9.49 0.82
CA SER A 168 -20.55 10.71 1.41
C SER A 168 -22.05 10.85 1.11
N VAL A 169 -22.57 10.03 0.21
CA VAL A 169 -23.99 9.99 -0.16
C VAL A 169 -24.67 8.89 0.64
N GLN A 170 -25.73 9.24 1.34
CA GLN A 170 -26.57 8.30 2.07
C GLN A 170 -27.98 8.29 1.48
N ILE A 171 -28.61 7.13 1.51
CA ILE A 171 -30.01 6.99 1.11
C ILE A 171 -30.89 7.19 2.34
N SER A 172 -31.90 8.05 2.20
CA SER A 172 -32.97 8.21 3.17
C SER A 172 -34.32 7.86 2.55
N LEU A 173 -35.17 7.21 3.33
CA LEU A 173 -36.55 6.90 2.94
C LEU A 173 -37.51 8.10 3.12
N GLU A 174 -37.05 9.16 3.77
CA GLU A 174 -37.85 10.33 4.11
C GLU A 174 -37.60 11.50 3.14
N LYS A 175 -38.70 12.11 2.70
CA LYS A 175 -38.66 13.35 1.93
C LYS A 175 -38.32 14.52 2.85
N ALA A 176 -37.25 15.23 2.55
CA ALA A 176 -36.89 16.48 3.22
C ALA A 176 -36.46 17.54 2.18
N PRO A 177 -36.71 18.84 2.42
CA PRO A 177 -36.34 19.92 1.49
C PRO A 177 -34.84 20.02 1.22
N SER A 178 -34.01 19.52 2.15
CA SER A 178 -32.56 19.49 2.04
C SER A 178 -32.02 18.29 1.26
N ARG A 179 -32.88 17.33 0.86
CA ARG A 179 -32.51 16.08 0.19
C ARG A 179 -33.04 16.06 -1.24
N THR A 180 -32.31 15.40 -2.14
CA THR A 180 -32.75 15.24 -3.53
C THR A 180 -33.58 13.97 -3.65
N ALA A 181 -34.86 14.11 -3.99
CA ALA A 181 -35.76 12.97 -4.17
C ALA A 181 -35.56 12.29 -5.53
N ILE A 182 -35.47 10.96 -5.51
CA ILE A 182 -35.41 10.10 -6.69
C ILE A 182 -36.80 9.50 -6.93
N TYR A 183 -37.24 9.56 -8.18
CA TYR A 183 -38.54 9.07 -8.62
C TYR A 183 -38.38 8.03 -9.71
N SER A 184 -39.32 7.08 -9.79
CA SER A 184 -39.42 6.16 -10.91
C SER A 184 -39.89 6.89 -12.18
N PRO A 185 -39.76 6.26 -13.37
CA PRO A 185 -40.34 6.77 -14.62
C PRO A 185 -41.85 7.04 -14.52
N HIS A 186 -42.56 6.32 -13.64
CA HIS A 186 -43.99 6.50 -13.36
C HIS A 186 -44.28 7.51 -12.24
N LYS A 187 -43.30 8.33 -11.85
CA LYS A 187 -43.39 9.34 -10.78
C LYS A 187 -43.65 8.76 -9.38
N GLU A 188 -43.40 7.47 -9.18
CA GLU A 188 -43.44 6.86 -7.84
C GLU A 188 -42.18 7.27 -7.06
N TYR A 189 -42.32 7.65 -5.81
CA TYR A 189 -41.16 7.99 -4.98
C TYR A 189 -40.40 6.74 -4.56
N LEU A 190 -39.09 6.71 -4.77
CA LEU A 190 -38.25 5.58 -4.40
C LEU A 190 -37.50 5.87 -3.10
N PHE A 191 -36.66 6.90 -3.10
CA PHE A 191 -35.88 7.33 -1.95
C PHE A 191 -35.33 8.74 -2.18
N SER A 192 -34.68 9.29 -1.17
CA SER A 192 -33.98 10.58 -1.24
C SER A 192 -32.49 10.40 -1.00
N LEU A 193 -31.69 11.10 -1.80
CA LEU A 193 -30.25 11.22 -1.58
C LEU A 193 -30.01 12.32 -0.55
N ASP A 194 -29.42 11.92 0.57
CA ASP A 194 -28.89 12.82 1.58
C ASP A 194 -27.37 12.88 1.39
N TYR A 195 -26.88 14.04 0.99
CA TYR A 195 -25.44 14.26 0.92
C TYR A 195 -24.99 14.71 2.29
N ASN A 196 -24.48 13.75 3.05
CA ASN A 196 -23.95 14.05 4.36
C ASN A 196 -22.64 14.82 4.16
N VAL A 197 -22.72 16.15 4.25
CA VAL A 197 -21.57 17.06 4.36
C VAL A 197 -20.88 16.90 5.72
N SER A 198 -21.03 15.77 6.42
CA SER A 198 -20.01 15.33 7.38
C SER A 198 -18.69 15.36 6.62
N GLY A 199 -17.87 16.36 6.95
CA GLY A 199 -16.86 16.92 6.06
C GLY A 199 -15.72 15.99 5.65
N GLU A 200 -15.82 14.67 5.69
CA GLU A 200 -14.72 13.77 5.43
C GLU A 200 -14.09 13.97 4.04
N ARG A 201 -14.87 14.07 2.96
CA ARG A 201 -14.29 14.25 1.60
C ARG A 201 -13.70 15.66 1.40
N SER A 202 -14.37 16.72 1.86
CA SER A 202 -13.87 18.09 1.77
C SER A 202 -12.68 18.33 2.71
N GLN A 203 -12.68 17.73 3.89
CA GLN A 203 -11.57 17.72 4.84
C GLN A 203 -10.41 16.87 4.33
N GLN A 204 -10.66 15.73 3.67
CA GLN A 204 -9.62 14.93 3.01
C GLN A 204 -8.99 15.69 1.85
N PHE A 205 -9.79 16.38 1.01
CA PHE A 205 -9.27 17.21 -0.07
C PHE A 205 -8.46 18.39 0.47
N LYS A 206 -8.97 19.10 1.49
CA LYS A 206 -8.24 20.16 2.19
C LYS A 206 -6.95 19.64 2.82
N ARG A 207 -6.99 18.48 3.50
CA ARG A 207 -5.84 17.81 4.11
C ARG A 207 -4.79 17.47 3.05
N ARG A 208 -5.20 16.83 1.94
CA ARG A 208 -4.32 16.53 0.81
C ARG A 208 -3.71 17.81 0.22
N GLY A 209 -4.51 18.86 0.02
CA GLY A 209 -4.06 20.17 -0.46
C GLY A 209 -3.04 20.84 0.46
N ILE A 210 -3.27 20.83 1.78
CA ILE A 210 -2.32 21.32 2.79
C ILE A 210 -1.01 20.55 2.70
N TRP A 211 -1.05 19.21 2.61
CA TRP A 211 0.15 18.40 2.51
C TRP A 211 0.91 18.60 1.20
N LEU A 212 0.21 18.81 0.07
CA LEU A 212 0.84 19.16 -1.21
C LEU A 212 1.55 20.52 -1.13
N LEU A 213 0.98 21.48 -0.41
CA LEU A 213 1.62 22.77 -0.18
C LEU A 213 2.81 22.64 0.79
N ILE A 214 2.72 21.83 1.84
CA ILE A 214 3.86 21.52 2.71
C ILE A 214 5.00 20.90 1.89
N LEU A 215 4.68 19.95 1.00
CA LEU A 215 5.65 19.32 0.10
C LEU A 215 6.28 20.35 -0.85
N SER A 216 5.48 21.25 -1.42
CA SER A 216 5.98 22.32 -2.29
C SER A 216 6.85 23.33 -1.53
N SER A 217 6.53 23.64 -0.27
CA SER A 217 7.37 24.42 0.63
C SER A 217 8.72 23.73 0.84
N PHE A 218 8.76 22.44 1.22
CA PHE A 218 10.02 21.73 1.41
C PHE A 218 10.86 21.64 0.15
N LEU A 219 10.23 21.44 -1.01
CA LEU A 219 10.92 21.42 -2.30
C LEU A 219 11.55 22.79 -2.61
N SER A 220 10.81 23.87 -2.38
CA SER A 220 11.29 25.24 -2.58
C SER A 220 12.43 25.60 -1.63
N LEU A 221 12.33 25.17 -0.36
CA LEU A 221 13.41 25.28 0.60
C LEU A 221 14.64 24.48 0.15
N GLY A 222 14.46 23.28 -0.40
CA GLY A 222 15.54 22.48 -0.99
C GLY A 222 16.24 23.18 -2.15
N LEU A 223 15.48 23.84 -3.03
CA LEU A 223 16.02 24.66 -4.13
C LEU A 223 16.78 25.87 -3.59
N TYR A 224 16.26 26.53 -2.55
CA TYR A 224 16.96 27.61 -1.86
C TYR A 224 18.29 27.13 -1.28
N VAL A 225 18.28 26.04 -0.50
CA VAL A 225 19.47 25.39 0.07
C VAL A 225 20.48 25.06 -1.02
N TYR A 226 20.03 24.52 -2.16
CA TYR A 226 20.89 24.25 -3.31
C TYR A 226 21.57 25.51 -3.87
N THR A 227 20.84 26.64 -3.99
CA THR A 227 21.44 27.90 -4.43
C THR A 227 22.48 28.42 -3.44
N LEU A 228 22.23 28.29 -2.14
CA LEU A 228 23.15 28.68 -1.07
C LEU A 228 24.43 27.84 -1.12
N ILE A 229 24.30 26.53 -1.27
CA ILE A 229 25.43 25.61 -1.40
C ILE A 229 26.23 25.92 -2.66
N ARG A 230 25.59 26.20 -3.81
CA ARG A 230 26.29 26.66 -5.02
C ARG A 230 27.08 27.96 -4.80
N GLY A 231 26.64 28.83 -3.89
CA GLY A 231 27.40 30.01 -3.45
C GLY A 231 28.65 29.62 -2.65
N LEU A 232 28.50 28.74 -1.67
CA LEU A 232 29.61 28.22 -0.85
C LEU A 232 30.66 27.45 -1.68
N GLU A 233 30.21 26.72 -2.70
CA GLU A 233 31.08 26.00 -3.62
C GLU A 233 32.01 26.91 -4.41
N GLN A 234 31.56 28.13 -4.77
CA GLN A 234 32.43 29.14 -5.40
C GLN A 234 33.55 29.59 -4.45
N GLY A 235 33.26 29.68 -3.15
CA GLY A 235 34.25 29.94 -2.11
C GLY A 235 35.10 28.72 -1.70
N LYS A 236 34.98 27.59 -2.41
CA LYS A 236 35.63 26.31 -2.09
C LYS A 236 35.31 25.79 -0.68
N ARG A 237 34.13 26.11 -0.13
CA ARG A 237 33.65 25.65 1.19
C ARG A 237 32.68 24.48 1.03
N TYR A 238 33.17 23.38 0.45
CA TYR A 238 32.35 22.20 0.12
C TYR A 238 31.89 21.43 1.37
N GLU A 239 32.68 21.47 2.43
CA GLU A 239 32.39 20.78 3.70
C GLU A 239 31.16 21.39 4.39
N VAL A 240 31.09 22.73 4.40
CA VAL A 240 29.93 23.47 4.91
C VAL A 240 28.70 23.16 4.06
N GLY A 241 28.86 23.07 2.74
CA GLY A 241 27.78 22.66 1.83
C GLY A 241 27.24 21.27 2.16
N LEU A 242 28.11 20.30 2.46
CA LEU A 242 27.72 18.96 2.88
C LEU A 242 26.95 18.98 4.20
N LEU A 243 27.42 19.74 5.20
CA LEU A 243 26.74 19.87 6.50
C LEU A 243 25.34 20.48 6.35
N ILE A 244 25.18 21.46 5.46
CA ILE A 244 23.86 22.06 5.18
C ILE A 244 22.94 21.05 4.49
N TRP A 245 23.42 20.26 3.52
CA TRP A 245 22.64 19.16 2.94
C TRP A 245 22.20 18.15 4.00
N LEU A 246 23.12 17.74 4.87
CA LEU A 246 22.83 16.79 5.94
C LEU A 246 21.77 17.35 6.90
N ALA A 247 21.93 18.60 7.34
CA ALA A 247 20.96 19.27 8.20
C ALA A 247 19.57 19.37 7.54
N TYR A 248 19.52 19.72 6.25
CA TYR A 248 18.27 19.76 5.48
C TYR A 248 17.59 18.39 5.42
N PHE A 249 18.30 17.33 5.04
CA PHE A 249 17.71 15.99 4.93
C PHE A 249 17.30 15.42 6.28
N ILE A 250 18.07 15.65 7.35
CA ILE A 250 17.69 15.25 8.71
C ILE A 250 16.43 15.98 9.15
N ALA A 251 16.34 17.30 8.92
CA ALA A 251 15.14 18.07 9.28
C ALA A 251 13.90 17.59 8.51
N VAL A 252 14.02 17.38 7.20
CA VAL A 252 12.93 16.82 6.38
C VAL A 252 12.53 15.44 6.88
N ARG A 253 13.47 14.53 7.16
CA ARG A 253 13.17 13.19 7.67
C ARG A 253 12.53 13.20 9.05
N ALA A 254 12.99 14.05 9.96
CA ALA A 254 12.40 14.18 11.29
C ALA A 254 10.93 14.62 11.22
N ILE A 255 10.60 15.51 10.29
CA ILE A 255 9.22 15.96 10.05
C ILE A 255 8.41 14.83 9.41
N MET A 256 8.94 14.16 8.37
CA MET A 256 8.25 13.03 7.74
C MET A 256 7.91 11.92 8.75
N LEU A 257 8.86 11.53 9.60
CA LEU A 257 8.67 10.48 10.59
C LEU A 257 7.68 10.89 11.70
N SER A 258 7.79 12.12 12.21
CA SER A 258 6.87 12.63 13.26
C SER A 258 5.40 12.63 12.81
N TYR A 259 5.15 13.00 11.56
CA TYR A 259 3.79 13.08 11.00
C TYR A 259 3.35 11.83 10.21
N HIS A 260 4.16 10.76 10.21
CA HIS A 260 3.92 9.54 9.43
C HIS A 260 3.64 9.83 7.94
N PHE A 261 4.25 10.89 7.40
CA PHE A 261 4.10 11.30 6.01
C PHE A 261 5.03 10.47 5.12
N PRO A 262 4.59 10.00 3.94
CA PRO A 262 3.33 10.31 3.24
C PRO A 262 2.15 9.37 3.54
N PHE A 263 2.34 8.34 4.37
CA PHE A 263 1.32 7.32 4.60
C PHE A 263 0.00 7.88 5.15
N SER A 264 0.07 8.84 6.10
CA SER A 264 -1.09 9.49 6.71
C SER A 264 -1.98 10.28 5.74
N VAL A 265 -1.53 10.51 4.50
CA VAL A 265 -2.19 11.38 3.53
C VAL A 265 -2.67 10.61 2.31
N PHE A 266 -1.79 9.77 1.76
CA PHE A 266 -1.99 9.07 0.50
C PHE A 266 -2.25 7.57 0.68
N GLU A 267 -2.01 7.02 1.88
CA GLU A 267 -2.25 5.61 2.22
C GLU A 267 -1.60 4.60 1.24
N TRP A 268 -0.53 5.01 0.56
CA TRP A 268 0.18 4.16 -0.40
C TRP A 268 0.81 2.95 0.30
N ASP A 269 0.63 1.77 -0.29
CA ASP A 269 1.18 0.50 0.22
C ASP A 269 2.70 0.55 0.43
N LEU A 270 3.44 1.29 -0.41
CA LEU A 270 4.89 1.44 -0.28
C LEU A 270 5.28 2.05 1.09
N PHE A 271 4.44 2.94 1.62
CA PHE A 271 4.65 3.60 2.91
C PHE A 271 3.86 2.97 4.05
N ASN A 272 3.22 1.81 3.81
CA ASN A 272 2.44 1.12 4.81
C ASN A 272 3.37 0.36 5.79
N PRO A 273 3.40 0.75 7.09
CA PRO A 273 4.30 0.12 8.06
C PRO A 273 3.91 -1.34 8.37
N LYS A 274 2.66 -1.74 8.12
CA LYS A 274 2.22 -3.13 8.32
C LYS A 274 2.92 -4.11 7.37
N LEU A 275 3.38 -3.63 6.21
CA LEU A 275 4.07 -4.46 5.22
C LEU A 275 5.58 -4.58 5.49
N TYR A 276 6.18 -3.66 6.26
CA TYR A 276 7.62 -3.59 6.51
C TYR A 276 7.95 -2.90 7.83
N ALA A 277 7.65 -3.52 8.97
CA ALA A 277 8.00 -2.97 10.28
C ALA A 277 9.42 -3.38 10.70
N SER A 278 10.46 -2.80 10.09
CA SER A 278 11.84 -3.15 10.39
C SER A 278 12.49 -2.28 11.47
N SER A 279 12.30 -0.96 11.45
CA SER A 279 12.98 -0.05 12.39
C SER A 279 12.26 1.30 12.55
N PHE A 280 12.61 2.05 13.61
CA PHE A 280 12.08 3.39 13.86
C PHE A 280 12.45 4.41 12.75
N ILE A 281 13.63 4.27 12.14
CA ILE A 281 14.15 5.21 11.13
C ILE A 281 13.66 4.85 9.71
N SER A 282 13.23 3.59 9.53
CA SER A 282 12.57 3.08 8.32
C SER A 282 11.35 2.22 8.68
N PRO A 283 10.22 2.86 9.05
CA PRO A 283 8.98 2.14 9.38
C PRO A 283 8.31 1.48 8.17
N SER A 284 8.68 1.86 6.95
CA SER A 284 8.12 1.35 5.70
C SER A 284 9.19 1.14 4.61
N VAL A 285 8.82 0.41 3.55
CA VAL A 285 9.71 0.15 2.39
C VAL A 285 10.06 1.48 1.69
N GLY A 286 9.09 2.38 1.58
CA GLY A 286 9.27 3.73 1.04
C GLY A 286 10.23 4.56 1.89
N ASP A 287 10.12 4.49 3.22
CA ASP A 287 11.08 5.16 4.11
C ASP A 287 12.51 4.67 3.94
N LEU A 288 12.69 3.36 3.73
CA LEU A 288 13.99 2.78 3.42
C LEU A 288 14.54 3.32 2.09
N LEU A 289 13.72 3.37 1.03
CA LEU A 289 14.12 3.94 -0.27
C LEU A 289 14.54 5.40 -0.16
N ILE A 290 13.82 6.20 0.64
CA ILE A 290 14.18 7.60 0.87
C ILE A 290 15.53 7.70 1.61
N ASN A 291 15.74 6.89 2.65
CA ASN A 291 17.01 6.87 3.37
C ASN A 291 18.18 6.46 2.46
N LEU A 292 17.99 5.45 1.61
CA LEU A 292 18.98 5.06 0.60
C LEU A 292 19.22 6.19 -0.41
N GLY A 293 18.18 6.85 -0.89
CA GLY A 293 18.30 8.01 -1.77
C GLY A 293 19.13 9.14 -1.17
N ILE A 294 18.90 9.47 0.11
CA ILE A 294 19.67 10.48 0.85
C ILE A 294 21.13 10.07 0.99
N ILE A 295 21.40 8.83 1.42
CA ILE A 295 22.77 8.30 1.56
C ILE A 295 23.49 8.31 0.21
N GLY A 296 22.83 7.85 -0.85
CA GLY A 296 23.34 7.86 -2.22
C GLY A 296 23.65 9.27 -2.71
N PHE A 297 22.77 10.24 -2.43
CA PHE A 297 23.01 11.64 -2.75
C PHE A 297 24.23 12.20 -2.02
N ILE A 298 24.38 11.91 -0.71
CA ILE A 298 25.54 12.36 0.08
C ILE A 298 26.84 11.77 -0.48
N ILE A 299 26.87 10.47 -0.77
CA ILE A 299 28.04 9.80 -1.36
C ILE A 299 28.37 10.40 -2.72
N TYR A 300 27.37 10.62 -3.58
CA TYR A 300 27.54 11.27 -4.87
C TYR A 300 28.10 12.68 -4.73
N TYR A 301 27.58 13.49 -3.80
CA TYR A 301 28.08 14.83 -3.51
C TYR A 301 29.56 14.80 -3.11
N ILE A 302 29.92 13.90 -2.19
CA ILE A 302 31.31 13.70 -1.77
C ILE A 302 32.17 13.30 -2.98
N LEU A 303 31.80 12.27 -3.73
CA LEU A 303 32.56 11.80 -4.91
C LEU A 303 32.79 12.90 -5.95
N ARG A 304 31.83 13.81 -6.14
CA ARG A 304 31.94 14.86 -7.15
C ARG A 304 32.75 16.06 -6.70
N LYS A 305 32.83 16.31 -5.39
CA LYS A 305 33.44 17.53 -4.81
C LYS A 305 34.72 17.27 -4.02
N TYR A 306 34.99 16.04 -3.57
CA TYR A 306 36.11 15.74 -2.67
C TYR A 306 37.46 16.14 -3.28
N ALA A 307 37.69 15.92 -4.58
CA ALA A 307 38.96 16.24 -5.23
C ALA A 307 39.30 17.74 -5.25
N ARG A 308 38.31 18.62 -5.01
CA ARG A 308 38.47 20.08 -4.96
C ARG A 308 38.30 20.64 -3.55
N SER A 309 38.04 19.80 -2.56
CA SER A 309 37.77 20.19 -1.17
C SER A 309 39.05 20.50 -0.38
N ARG A 310 38.92 21.35 0.63
CA ARG A 310 40.02 21.68 1.54
C ARG A 310 40.46 20.46 2.34
N THR A 311 39.53 19.55 2.67
CA THR A 311 39.86 18.27 3.31
C THR A 311 40.82 17.44 2.49
N HIS A 312 40.67 17.36 1.17
CA HIS A 312 41.61 16.62 0.31
C HIS A 312 43.03 17.20 0.37
N LEU A 313 43.14 18.53 0.35
CA LEU A 313 44.43 19.21 0.53
C LEU A 313 45.01 18.99 1.94
N ALA A 314 44.18 19.04 2.98
CA ALA A 314 44.60 18.80 4.36
C ALA A 314 45.09 17.35 4.55
N ILE A 315 44.38 16.37 4.00
CA ILE A 315 44.74 14.95 4.04
C ILE A 315 46.11 14.71 3.39
N ARG A 316 46.45 15.41 2.30
CA ARG A 316 47.77 15.31 1.67
C ARG A 316 48.91 15.88 2.53
N ARG A 317 48.60 16.87 3.38
CA ARG A 317 49.53 17.53 4.30
C ARG A 317 49.67 16.84 5.66
N LEU A 318 48.91 15.76 5.92
CA LEU A 318 49.03 15.00 7.16
C LEU A 318 50.45 14.45 7.35
N SER A 319 50.87 14.37 8.60
CA SER A 319 52.08 13.65 9.01
C SER A 319 51.96 12.16 8.61
N PRO A 320 53.08 11.42 8.53
CA PRO A 320 53.06 9.98 8.25
C PRO A 320 52.11 9.21 9.18
N VAL A 321 52.11 9.55 10.48
CA VAL A 321 51.19 8.97 11.47
C VAL A 321 49.73 9.32 11.14
N GLY A 322 49.45 10.58 10.82
CA GLY A 322 48.09 11.01 10.44
C GLY A 322 47.56 10.30 9.19
N LYS A 323 48.43 10.03 8.20
CA LYS A 323 48.07 9.25 7.00
C LYS A 323 47.73 7.80 7.34
N ASN A 324 48.48 7.18 8.26
CA ASN A 324 48.23 5.82 8.72
C ASN A 324 46.91 5.71 9.47
N LEU A 325 46.61 6.66 10.36
CA LEU A 325 45.33 6.74 11.07
C LEU A 325 44.16 6.94 10.09
N ALA A 326 44.30 7.84 9.11
CA ALA A 326 43.30 8.05 8.08
C ALA A 326 43.07 6.80 7.22
N LEU A 327 44.13 6.05 6.90
CA LEU A 327 44.02 4.77 6.18
C LEU A 327 43.25 3.73 7.00
N GLY A 328 43.62 3.53 8.27
CA GLY A 328 42.91 2.62 9.18
C GLY A 328 41.43 2.98 9.32
N TYR A 329 41.13 4.28 9.46
CA TYR A 329 39.75 4.78 9.50
C TYR A 329 38.96 4.45 8.23
N LEU A 330 39.54 4.63 7.04
CA LEU A 330 38.88 4.29 5.77
C LEU A 330 38.62 2.79 5.62
N VAL A 331 39.51 1.94 6.12
CA VAL A 331 39.33 0.48 6.13
C VAL A 331 38.15 0.10 7.04
N VAL A 332 38.11 0.63 8.26
CA VAL A 332 36.98 0.42 9.19
C VAL A 332 35.66 0.91 8.58
N LEU A 333 35.67 2.09 7.96
CA LEU A 333 34.47 2.65 7.30
C LEU A 333 33.99 1.78 6.12
N SER A 334 34.91 1.12 5.40
CA SER A 334 34.56 0.17 4.35
C SER A 334 33.85 -1.07 4.91
N HIS A 335 34.33 -1.61 6.03
CA HIS A 335 33.68 -2.73 6.74
C HIS A 335 32.30 -2.34 7.26
N LEU A 336 32.17 -1.16 7.88
CA LEU A 336 30.88 -0.63 8.32
C LEU A 336 29.88 -0.45 7.17
N THR A 337 30.36 -0.06 5.99
CA THR A 337 29.50 0.09 4.81
C THR A 337 29.03 -1.26 4.28
N MET A 338 29.89 -2.28 4.23
CA MET A 338 29.46 -3.64 3.89
C MET A 338 28.44 -4.16 4.91
N GLN A 339 28.69 -3.95 6.19
CA GLN A 339 27.78 -4.35 7.26
C GLN A 339 26.41 -3.66 7.11
N GLY A 340 26.39 -2.35 6.81
CA GLY A 340 25.17 -1.60 6.54
C GLY A 340 24.42 -2.12 5.31
N PHE A 341 25.15 -2.45 4.23
CA PHE A 341 24.57 -3.08 3.04
C PHE A 341 23.93 -4.43 3.38
N TYR A 342 24.65 -5.31 4.07
CA TYR A 342 24.12 -6.60 4.51
C TYR A 342 22.91 -6.43 5.42
N TYR A 343 22.95 -5.51 6.39
CA TYR A 343 21.82 -5.20 7.26
C TYR A 343 20.56 -4.84 6.47
N VAL A 344 20.67 -3.91 5.51
CA VAL A 344 19.55 -3.52 4.62
C VAL A 344 18.98 -4.73 3.88
N LEU A 345 19.82 -5.64 3.39
CA LEU A 345 19.32 -6.86 2.73
C LEU A 345 18.56 -7.76 3.70
N THR A 346 19.11 -8.00 4.89
CA THR A 346 18.49 -8.88 5.89
C THR A 346 17.15 -8.34 6.37
N THR A 347 17.00 -7.02 6.54
CA THR A 347 15.74 -6.42 6.98
C THR A 347 14.64 -6.59 5.93
N ILE A 348 14.99 -6.44 4.65
CA ILE A 348 14.07 -6.68 3.52
C ILE A 348 13.62 -8.14 3.50
N PHE A 349 14.54 -9.09 3.60
CA PHE A 349 14.19 -10.52 3.56
C PHE A 349 13.41 -10.99 4.79
N LEU A 350 13.71 -10.45 5.98
CA LEU A 350 13.07 -10.86 7.23
C LEU A 350 11.68 -10.26 7.42
N HIS A 351 11.54 -8.94 7.20
CA HIS A 351 10.32 -8.21 7.58
C HIS A 351 9.32 -8.04 6.45
N SER A 352 9.74 -8.23 5.21
CA SER A 352 8.82 -8.08 4.10
C SER A 352 8.24 -9.42 3.67
N LYS A 353 6.98 -9.37 3.21
CA LYS A 353 6.36 -10.45 2.41
C LYS A 353 6.99 -10.60 1.01
N LEU A 354 8.08 -9.87 0.75
CA LEU A 354 8.95 -10.00 -0.41
C LEU A 354 9.50 -11.43 -0.54
N ASN A 355 8.92 -12.21 -1.45
CA ASN A 355 9.60 -13.37 -2.00
C ASN A 355 10.46 -12.90 -3.18
N LEU A 356 11.71 -12.54 -2.88
CA LEU A 356 12.74 -12.23 -3.88
C LEU A 356 13.47 -13.49 -4.38
N ASP A 357 13.15 -14.65 -3.81
CA ASP A 357 13.63 -15.95 -4.28
C ASP A 357 12.85 -16.36 -5.53
N ILE A 358 13.44 -16.09 -6.69
CA ILE A 358 12.89 -16.41 -8.01
C ILE A 358 12.66 -17.92 -8.17
N THR A 359 13.36 -18.75 -7.39
CA THR A 359 13.17 -20.22 -7.37
C THR A 359 11.81 -20.62 -6.80
N ARG A 360 11.19 -19.78 -5.96
CA ARG A 360 9.91 -20.09 -5.30
C ARG A 360 8.70 -19.51 -6.01
N ASN A 361 8.83 -18.34 -6.61
CA ASN A 361 7.74 -17.71 -7.35
C ASN A 361 8.27 -16.80 -8.46
N ILE A 362 7.74 -16.95 -9.66
CA ILE A 362 8.13 -16.17 -10.85
C ILE A 362 7.23 -14.92 -11.00
N ASP A 363 6.11 -14.85 -10.26
CA ASP A 363 5.18 -13.72 -10.32
C ASP A 363 5.78 -12.44 -9.71
N PHE A 364 6.04 -11.47 -10.58
CA PHE A 364 6.50 -10.14 -10.20
C PHE A 364 5.36 -9.27 -9.69
N SER A 365 5.01 -9.42 -8.41
CA SER A 365 4.17 -8.45 -7.72
C SER A 365 4.85 -7.06 -7.64
N THR A 366 4.05 -5.99 -7.50
CA THR A 366 4.55 -4.63 -7.21
C THR A 366 5.48 -4.62 -6.00
N VAL A 367 5.20 -5.48 -5.01
CA VAL A 367 6.05 -5.66 -3.83
C VAL A 367 7.42 -6.19 -4.26
N SER A 368 7.49 -7.30 -5.01
CA SER A 368 8.74 -7.89 -5.53
C SER A 368 9.61 -6.89 -6.31
N LEU A 369 9.00 -6.05 -7.15
CA LEU A 369 9.70 -5.00 -7.90
C LEU A 369 10.35 -3.95 -6.98
N ASN A 370 9.68 -3.56 -5.90
CA ASN A 370 10.23 -2.63 -4.91
C ASN A 370 11.43 -3.24 -4.18
N GLY A 371 11.39 -4.54 -3.86
CA GLY A 371 12.52 -5.24 -3.24
C GLY A 371 13.74 -5.31 -4.15
N ILE A 372 13.56 -5.61 -5.44
CA ILE A 372 14.64 -5.59 -6.44
C ILE A 372 15.22 -4.18 -6.57
N SER A 373 14.36 -3.16 -6.62
CA SER A 373 14.79 -1.76 -6.70
C SER A 373 15.67 -1.38 -5.51
N ILE A 374 15.28 -1.78 -4.28
CA ILE A 374 16.10 -1.54 -3.10
C ILE A 374 17.44 -2.26 -3.18
N PHE A 375 17.46 -3.53 -3.60
CA PHE A 375 18.71 -4.28 -3.77
C PHE A 375 19.66 -3.56 -4.73
N ILE A 376 19.15 -3.07 -5.86
CA ILE A 376 19.93 -2.31 -6.85
C ILE A 376 20.46 -1.01 -6.23
N PHE A 377 19.60 -0.21 -5.60
CA PHE A 377 20.01 1.06 -4.99
C PHE A 377 21.05 0.85 -3.87
N ALA A 378 20.82 -0.11 -2.98
CA ALA A 378 21.74 -0.44 -1.90
C ALA A 378 23.09 -0.94 -2.45
N SER A 379 23.08 -1.74 -3.52
CA SER A 379 24.29 -2.22 -4.20
C SER A 379 25.08 -1.07 -4.84
N LEU A 380 24.40 -0.12 -5.50
CA LEU A 380 25.04 1.06 -6.08
C LEU A 380 25.66 1.94 -4.98
N ILE A 381 24.94 2.17 -3.89
CA ILE A 381 25.42 2.94 -2.73
C ILE A 381 26.67 2.29 -2.14
N PHE A 382 26.63 0.99 -1.88
CA PHE A 382 27.78 0.23 -1.40
C PHE A 382 28.97 0.33 -2.36
N PHE A 383 28.73 0.17 -3.66
CA PHE A 383 29.77 0.26 -4.68
C PHE A 383 30.43 1.64 -4.69
N PHE A 384 29.63 2.72 -4.71
CA PHE A 384 30.16 4.09 -4.73
C PHE A 384 30.89 4.47 -3.44
N ALA A 385 30.39 4.05 -2.28
CA ALA A 385 31.08 4.23 -1.01
C ALA A 385 32.42 3.46 -0.98
N SER A 386 32.40 2.18 -1.39
CA SER A 386 33.62 1.35 -1.49
C SER A 386 34.62 1.94 -2.49
N HIS A 387 34.14 2.48 -3.61
CA HIS A 387 34.96 3.21 -4.58
C HIS A 387 35.62 4.44 -3.95
N LEU A 388 34.87 5.25 -3.20
CA LEU A 388 35.38 6.42 -2.50
C LEU A 388 36.49 6.03 -1.51
N PHE A 389 36.24 5.07 -0.62
CA PHE A 389 37.18 4.69 0.43
C PHE A 389 38.43 4.01 -0.13
N SER A 390 38.28 3.11 -1.09
CA SER A 390 39.43 2.46 -1.74
C SER A 390 40.26 3.45 -2.54
N ARG A 391 39.64 4.40 -3.27
CA ARG A 391 40.35 5.45 -4.00
C ARG A 391 41.14 6.36 -3.06
N LEU A 392 40.55 6.79 -1.94
CA LEU A 392 41.24 7.60 -0.92
C LEU A 392 42.39 6.81 -0.26
N SER A 393 42.17 5.52 0.02
CA SER A 393 43.20 4.64 0.61
C SER A 393 44.42 4.49 -0.30
N ILE A 394 44.21 4.29 -1.61
CA ILE A 394 45.31 4.19 -2.59
C ILE A 394 45.99 5.56 -2.82
N GLN A 395 45.31 6.68 -2.56
CA GLN A 395 45.94 8.02 -2.61
C GLN A 395 46.84 8.27 -1.40
N LEU A 396 46.43 7.81 -0.21
CA LEU A 396 47.20 7.89 1.03
C LEU A 396 48.44 6.99 1.03
N SER A 397 48.37 5.86 0.31
CA SER A 397 49.46 4.90 0.15
C SER A 397 49.81 4.70 -1.35
N PRO A 398 50.57 5.62 -1.97
CA PRO A 398 50.84 5.58 -3.41
C PRO A 398 51.80 4.47 -3.81
N GLN A 399 52.73 4.10 -2.93
CA GLN A 399 53.69 3.01 -3.11
C GLN A 399 53.08 1.71 -2.61
N ARG A 400 53.47 0.55 -3.17
CA ARG A 400 53.04 -0.77 -2.68
C ARG A 400 53.80 -1.13 -1.40
N ASP A 401 53.71 -0.27 -0.40
CA ASP A 401 54.43 -0.42 0.85
C ASP A 401 53.79 -1.53 1.69
N SER A 402 54.63 -2.44 2.21
CA SER A 402 54.28 -3.47 3.19
C SER A 402 53.51 -2.89 4.40
N ARG A 403 53.81 -1.65 4.80
CA ARG A 403 53.14 -0.96 5.91
C ARG A 403 51.64 -0.74 5.68
N SER A 404 51.24 -0.47 4.44
CA SER A 404 49.84 -0.27 4.05
C SER A 404 49.02 -1.54 4.26
N TRP A 405 49.62 -2.70 3.94
CA TRP A 405 49.02 -4.01 4.17
C TRP A 405 48.93 -4.35 5.65
N LEU A 406 49.97 -4.01 6.44
CA LEU A 406 49.94 -4.18 7.89
C LEU A 406 48.81 -3.37 8.52
N ILE A 407 48.66 -2.09 8.16
CA ILE A 407 47.58 -1.22 8.66
C ILE A 407 46.21 -1.76 8.25
N PHE A 408 46.07 -2.25 7.02
CA PHE A 408 44.83 -2.88 6.56
C PHE A 408 44.44 -4.10 7.40
N LEU A 409 45.41 -4.99 7.69
CA LEU A 409 45.20 -6.16 8.53
C LEU A 409 44.87 -5.78 9.98
N MET A 410 45.62 -4.84 10.57
CA MET A 410 45.37 -4.36 11.93
C MET A 410 44.01 -3.68 12.06
N ALA A 411 43.62 -2.83 11.10
CA ALA A 411 42.32 -2.16 11.11
C ALA A 411 41.16 -3.14 10.89
N SER A 412 41.35 -4.15 10.04
CA SER A 412 40.34 -5.21 9.84
C SER A 412 40.20 -6.10 11.07
N LEU A 413 41.31 -6.42 11.75
CA LEU A 413 41.30 -7.15 13.02
C LEU A 413 40.63 -6.33 14.13
N LEU A 414 40.92 -5.03 14.22
CA LEU A 414 40.26 -4.13 15.16
C LEU A 414 38.74 -4.12 14.93
N TYR A 415 38.30 -3.99 13.67
CA TYR A 415 36.88 -4.08 13.32
C TYR A 415 36.29 -5.44 13.74
N PHE A 416 36.98 -6.55 13.44
CA PHE A 416 36.54 -7.89 13.81
C PHE A 416 36.32 -8.03 15.33
N VAL A 417 37.31 -7.63 16.13
CA VAL A 417 37.24 -7.70 17.61
C VAL A 417 36.09 -6.84 18.13
N VAL A 418 35.96 -5.60 17.66
CA VAL A 418 34.87 -4.70 18.07
C VAL A 418 33.51 -5.30 17.68
N ALA A 419 33.36 -5.75 16.44
CA ALA A 419 32.10 -6.33 15.95
C ALA A 419 31.72 -7.62 16.69
N TYR A 420 32.71 -8.42 17.10
CA TYR A 420 32.51 -9.63 17.89
C TYR A 420 32.03 -9.29 19.30
N ILE A 421 32.68 -8.35 19.99
CA ILE A 421 32.31 -7.90 21.35
C ILE A 421 30.87 -7.39 21.40
N PHE A 422 30.48 -6.59 20.41
CA PHE A 422 29.13 -6.01 20.32
C PHE A 422 28.12 -6.92 19.61
N GLN A 423 28.47 -8.19 19.32
CA GLN A 423 27.58 -9.21 18.74
C GLN A 423 26.89 -8.82 17.42
N PHE A 424 27.54 -8.00 16.59
CA PHE A 424 27.03 -7.67 15.25
C PHE A 424 27.90 -8.22 14.12
N LEU A 425 28.94 -9.01 14.45
CA LEU A 425 29.81 -9.63 13.45
C LEU A 425 29.06 -10.72 12.66
N TYR A 426 29.13 -10.62 11.32
CA TYR A 426 28.78 -11.73 10.42
C TYR A 426 30.04 -12.21 9.72
N GLU A 427 30.56 -13.37 10.13
CA GLU A 427 31.86 -13.90 9.70
C GLU A 427 32.00 -14.00 8.18
N GLY A 428 30.99 -14.57 7.49
CA GLY A 428 30.99 -14.66 6.03
C GLY A 428 31.06 -13.30 5.33
N VAL A 429 30.34 -12.29 5.85
CA VAL A 429 30.32 -10.93 5.29
C VAL A 429 31.67 -10.23 5.51
N PHE A 430 32.27 -10.41 6.68
CA PHE A 430 33.59 -9.89 7.00
C PHE A 430 34.65 -10.47 6.05
N LEU A 431 34.65 -11.79 5.83
CA LEU A 431 35.60 -12.46 4.93
C LEU A 431 35.44 -11.98 3.48
N ILE A 432 34.21 -11.85 2.99
CA ILE A 432 33.93 -11.33 1.64
C ILE A 432 34.45 -9.89 1.50
N GLN A 433 34.22 -9.02 2.49
CA GLN A 433 34.71 -7.64 2.46
C GLN A 433 36.24 -7.55 2.56
N LEU A 434 36.86 -8.40 3.38
CA LEU A 434 38.31 -8.50 3.48
C LEU A 434 38.92 -8.84 2.12
N LEU A 435 38.39 -9.86 1.44
CA LEU A 435 38.84 -10.27 0.11
C LEU A 435 38.57 -9.18 -0.94
N TYR A 436 37.39 -8.57 -0.92
CA TYR A 436 37.03 -7.52 -1.87
C TYR A 436 37.96 -6.31 -1.75
N PHE A 437 38.17 -5.80 -0.53
CA PHE A 437 39.06 -4.67 -0.31
C PHE A 437 40.52 -5.01 -0.66
N PHE A 438 40.97 -6.24 -0.34
CA PHE A 438 42.27 -6.75 -0.77
C PHE A 438 42.43 -6.69 -2.30
N VAL A 439 41.45 -7.22 -3.05
CA VAL A 439 41.45 -7.19 -4.52
C VAL A 439 41.50 -5.75 -5.03
N LEU A 440 40.69 -4.83 -4.48
CA LEU A 440 40.68 -3.43 -4.89
C LEU A 440 42.01 -2.72 -4.64
N HIS A 441 42.62 -2.95 -3.48
CA HIS A 441 43.89 -2.33 -3.11
C HIS A 441 45.06 -2.88 -3.94
N PHE A 442 45.10 -4.19 -4.17
CA PHE A 442 46.14 -4.86 -4.95
C PHE A 442 46.11 -4.49 -6.45
N SER A 443 44.92 -4.57 -7.06
CA SER A 443 44.69 -4.32 -8.49
C SER A 443 44.67 -2.84 -8.86
N ARG A 444 44.42 -1.96 -7.89
CA ARG A 444 44.26 -0.50 -8.08
C ARG A 444 43.19 -0.12 -9.10
N LEU A 445 42.17 -0.97 -9.29
CA LEU A 445 41.02 -0.72 -10.17
C LEU A 445 40.37 0.67 -9.99
N PRO A 446 40.19 1.21 -8.76
CA PRO A 446 39.56 2.52 -8.57
C PRO A 446 40.27 3.70 -9.24
N LYS A 447 41.57 3.59 -9.56
CA LYS A 447 42.31 4.66 -10.27
C LYS A 447 41.97 4.73 -11.76
N ARG A 448 41.43 3.67 -12.35
CA ARG A 448 41.29 3.50 -13.81
C ARG A 448 39.88 3.79 -14.34
N LEU A 449 38.94 4.16 -13.48
CA LEU A 449 37.52 4.39 -13.81
C LEU A 449 37.26 5.66 -14.65
N HIS A 450 38.28 6.47 -14.96
CA HIS A 450 38.09 7.73 -15.68
C HIS A 450 37.64 7.58 -17.15
N HIS A 451 37.87 6.43 -17.77
CA HIS A 451 37.40 6.12 -19.12
C HIS A 451 36.69 4.77 -19.13
N PHE A 452 35.56 4.65 -19.84
CA PHE A 452 34.87 3.38 -20.07
C PHE A 452 35.74 2.48 -20.96
N LYS A 453 36.69 1.78 -20.33
CA LYS A 453 37.53 0.74 -20.94
C LYS A 453 37.14 -0.62 -20.35
N TYR A 454 37.63 -1.71 -20.95
CA TYR A 454 37.44 -3.08 -20.45
C TYR A 454 37.73 -3.23 -18.94
N ILE A 455 38.70 -2.49 -18.41
CA ILE A 455 39.04 -2.48 -16.97
C ILE A 455 37.92 -1.92 -16.09
N SER A 456 37.16 -0.93 -16.58
CA SER A 456 36.00 -0.37 -15.88
C SER A 456 34.85 -1.39 -15.82
N PHE A 457 34.69 -2.20 -16.87
CA PHE A 457 33.75 -3.33 -16.87
C PHE A 457 34.15 -4.38 -15.83
N ILE A 458 35.43 -4.81 -15.79
CA ILE A 458 35.92 -5.74 -14.75
C ILE A 458 35.64 -5.20 -13.35
N TYR A 459 35.85 -3.90 -13.13
CA TYR A 459 35.63 -3.30 -11.83
C TYR A 459 34.15 -3.30 -11.41
N LEU A 460 33.25 -2.91 -12.32
CA LEU A 460 31.80 -2.96 -12.08
C LEU A 460 31.33 -4.40 -11.87
N PHE A 461 31.82 -5.35 -12.67
CA PHE A 461 31.49 -6.77 -12.56
C PHE A 461 31.97 -7.34 -11.22
N THR A 462 33.18 -7.01 -10.77
CA THR A 462 33.70 -7.44 -9.46
C THR A 462 32.84 -6.90 -8.32
N GLY A 463 32.44 -5.62 -8.39
CA GLY A 463 31.53 -5.02 -7.41
C GLY A 463 30.16 -5.71 -7.40
N ALA A 464 29.58 -5.95 -8.59
CA ALA A 464 28.30 -6.64 -8.73
C ALA A 464 28.36 -8.09 -8.21
N LEU A 465 29.44 -8.81 -8.49
CA LEU A 465 29.66 -10.18 -8.01
C LEU A 465 29.71 -10.22 -6.48
N VAL A 466 30.39 -9.25 -5.85
CA VAL A 466 30.43 -9.14 -4.38
C VAL A 466 29.04 -8.83 -3.82
N CYS A 467 28.30 -7.89 -4.40
CA CYS A 467 26.93 -7.60 -4.00
C CYS A 467 26.01 -8.83 -4.13
N ALA A 468 26.12 -9.57 -5.24
CA ALA A 468 25.36 -10.79 -5.50
C ALA A 468 25.72 -11.91 -4.50
N THR A 469 27.01 -12.06 -4.18
CA THR A 469 27.47 -13.07 -3.20
C THR A 469 26.93 -12.76 -1.80
N VAL A 470 27.02 -11.50 -1.36
CA VAL A 470 26.49 -11.06 -0.07
C VAL A 470 24.96 -11.16 -0.04
N GLY A 471 24.28 -10.83 -1.14
CA GLY A 471 22.84 -11.01 -1.28
C GLY A 471 22.41 -12.48 -1.18
N THR A 472 23.12 -13.37 -1.86
CA THR A 472 22.88 -14.82 -1.79
C THR A 472 23.11 -15.34 -0.37
N TYR A 473 24.19 -14.90 0.28
CA TYR A 473 24.48 -15.25 1.67
C TYR A 473 23.38 -14.75 2.63
N ALA A 474 22.87 -13.52 2.43
CA ALA A 474 21.75 -12.99 3.20
C ALA A 474 20.47 -13.81 3.01
N ILE A 475 20.11 -14.16 1.77
CA ILE A 475 18.94 -15.00 1.46
C ILE A 475 19.07 -16.36 2.12
N TYR A 476 20.22 -17.02 2.00
CA TYR A 476 20.44 -18.35 2.56
C TYR A 476 20.33 -18.36 4.09
N SER A 477 21.07 -17.47 4.75
CA SER A 477 21.14 -17.42 6.22
C SER A 477 19.80 -17.02 6.85
N TYR A 478 19.13 -16.00 6.32
CA TYR A 478 17.85 -15.53 6.85
C TYR A 478 16.65 -16.33 6.35
N GLY A 479 16.72 -16.94 5.16
CA GLY A 479 15.70 -17.85 4.64
C GLY A 479 15.51 -19.07 5.54
N LYS A 480 16.61 -19.62 6.06
CA LYS A 480 16.55 -20.71 7.05
C LYS A 480 15.86 -20.27 8.34
N LYS A 481 16.21 -19.08 8.87
CA LYS A 481 15.60 -18.52 10.09
C LYS A 481 14.11 -18.24 9.91
N LYS A 482 13.71 -17.68 8.76
CA LYS A 482 12.32 -17.42 8.40
C LYS A 482 11.51 -18.71 8.30
N SER A 483 12.02 -19.71 7.59
CA SER A 483 11.35 -21.01 7.44
C SER A 483 11.13 -21.72 8.78
N THR A 484 12.14 -21.71 9.67
CA THR A 484 11.98 -22.28 11.01
C THR A 484 10.92 -21.55 11.83
N ASN A 485 10.87 -20.21 11.76
CA ASN A 485 9.86 -19.41 12.44
C ASN A 485 8.44 -19.65 11.88
N GLU A 486 8.29 -19.77 10.57
CA GLU A 486 7.02 -20.10 9.92
C GLU A 486 6.54 -21.49 10.32
N LYS A 487 7.43 -22.50 10.31
CA LYS A 487 7.12 -23.85 10.80
C LYS A 487 6.71 -23.86 12.26
N ARG A 488 7.39 -23.10 13.13
CA ARG A 488 7.03 -22.98 14.54
C ARG A 488 5.67 -22.29 14.72
N LYS A 489 5.38 -21.21 13.97
CA LYS A 489 4.06 -20.55 13.99
C LYS A 489 2.96 -21.48 13.51
N PHE A 490 3.22 -22.25 12.46
CA PHE A 490 2.27 -23.22 11.93
C PHE A 490 2.01 -24.35 12.95
N ALA A 491 3.06 -24.92 13.53
CA ALA A 491 2.94 -25.89 14.62
C ALA A 491 2.12 -25.32 15.79
N ASN A 492 2.41 -24.09 16.22
CA ASN A 492 1.65 -23.43 17.29
C ASN A 492 0.19 -23.15 16.94
N ARG A 493 -0.19 -23.07 15.66
CA ARG A 493 -1.59 -23.00 15.21
C ARG A 493 -2.27 -24.36 15.18
N LEU A 494 -1.50 -25.45 15.09
CA LEU A 494 -1.98 -26.83 15.16
C LEU A 494 -2.00 -27.39 16.58
N LEU A 495 -1.30 -26.74 17.53
CA LEU A 495 -1.29 -27.13 18.94
C LEU A 495 -2.63 -26.96 19.67
N PRO A 496 -3.49 -25.97 19.37
CA PRO A 496 -4.83 -25.94 19.92
C PRO A 496 -5.64 -27.12 19.38
N GLU A 497 -6.09 -28.01 20.26
CA GLU A 497 -7.04 -29.08 19.90
C GLU A 497 -8.44 -28.52 19.61
N THR A 498 -8.73 -27.30 20.10
CA THR A 498 -9.99 -26.59 19.92
C THR A 498 -9.78 -25.29 19.13
N ASP A 499 -10.50 -25.17 18.01
CA ASP A 499 -10.56 -23.95 17.21
C ASP A 499 -11.46 -22.93 17.93
N GLU A 500 -10.89 -21.83 18.43
CA GLU A 500 -11.63 -20.76 19.14
C GLU A 500 -12.84 -20.25 18.34
N PHE A 501 -12.73 -20.22 17.01
CA PHE A 501 -13.84 -19.80 16.16
C PHE A 501 -14.92 -20.88 16.05
N ALA A 502 -14.53 -22.15 15.96
CA ALA A 502 -15.46 -23.26 15.99
C ALA A 502 -16.20 -23.31 17.34
N GLU A 503 -15.50 -23.07 18.45
CA GLU A 503 -16.10 -23.03 19.79
C GLU A 503 -17.09 -21.87 19.93
N TYR A 504 -16.73 -20.68 19.44
CA TYR A 504 -17.65 -19.55 19.38
C TYR A 504 -18.90 -19.84 18.53
N LEU A 505 -18.72 -20.46 17.36
CA LEU A 505 -19.85 -20.86 16.51
C LEU A 505 -20.72 -21.93 17.18
N LEU A 506 -20.11 -22.86 17.92
CA LEU A 506 -20.81 -23.89 18.67
C LEU A 506 -21.62 -23.28 19.82
N GLU A 507 -21.01 -22.38 20.61
CA GLU A 507 -21.67 -21.67 21.71
C GLU A 507 -22.83 -20.83 21.19
N LYS A 508 -22.63 -20.14 20.06
CA LYS A 508 -23.70 -19.40 19.39
C LYS A 508 -24.81 -20.34 18.91
N ALA A 509 -24.47 -21.45 18.28
CA ALA A 509 -25.46 -22.43 17.83
C ALA A 509 -26.25 -23.03 19.01
N ILE A 510 -25.59 -23.32 20.14
CA ILE A 510 -26.25 -23.78 21.36
C ILE A 510 -27.24 -22.72 21.86
N THR A 511 -26.82 -21.46 21.90
CA THR A 511 -27.67 -20.34 22.34
C THR A 511 -28.87 -20.13 21.41
N ASP A 512 -28.64 -20.18 20.10
CA ASP A 512 -29.68 -20.05 19.08
C ASP A 512 -30.67 -21.23 19.18
N ILE A 513 -30.20 -22.47 19.38
CA ILE A 513 -31.03 -23.67 19.56
C ILE A 513 -31.85 -23.59 20.86
N GLN A 514 -31.26 -23.13 21.97
CA GLN A 514 -31.96 -22.98 23.25
C GLN A 514 -33.03 -21.90 23.21
N SER A 515 -32.82 -20.85 22.42
CA SER A 515 -33.77 -19.74 22.28
C SER A 515 -34.80 -19.96 21.17
N ASP A 516 -34.64 -20.97 20.32
CA ASP A 516 -35.59 -21.30 19.26
C ASP A 516 -36.91 -21.83 19.84
N PRO A 517 -38.02 -21.09 19.72
CA PRO A 517 -39.30 -21.47 20.29
C PRO A 517 -39.87 -22.76 19.67
N LEU A 518 -39.56 -23.06 18.41
CA LEU A 518 -40.03 -24.27 17.73
C LEU A 518 -39.29 -25.50 18.24
N ILE A 519 -37.98 -25.39 18.45
CA ILE A 519 -37.17 -26.49 18.99
C ILE A 519 -37.57 -26.77 20.44
N VAL A 520 -37.63 -25.75 21.29
CA VAL A 520 -38.05 -25.91 22.70
C VAL A 520 -39.45 -26.52 22.80
N ARG A 521 -40.38 -26.08 21.95
CA ARG A 521 -41.76 -26.61 21.92
C ARG A 521 -41.83 -28.04 21.40
N SER A 522 -40.94 -28.43 20.50
CA SER A 522 -40.84 -29.82 20.00
C SER A 522 -40.35 -30.80 21.06
N PHE A 523 -39.50 -30.36 22.00
CA PHE A 523 -39.03 -31.20 23.12
C PHE A 523 -40.00 -31.23 24.30
N THR A 524 -40.81 -30.19 24.49
CA THR A 524 -41.76 -30.08 25.62
C THR A 524 -43.15 -30.63 25.31
N ASP A 525 -43.58 -30.65 24.04
CA ASP A 525 -44.84 -31.24 23.60
C ASP A 525 -44.61 -32.27 22.48
N PRO A 526 -44.63 -33.59 22.78
CA PRO A 526 -44.45 -34.64 21.79
C PRO A 526 -45.46 -34.58 20.64
N SER A 527 -46.67 -34.07 20.88
CA SER A 527 -47.73 -33.96 19.88
C SER A 527 -47.54 -32.81 18.89
N PHE A 528 -46.72 -31.81 19.24
CA PHE A 528 -46.39 -30.68 18.39
C PHE A 528 -45.59 -31.12 17.16
N SER A 529 -44.62 -32.03 17.34
CA SER A 529 -43.83 -32.59 16.25
C SER A 529 -44.69 -33.29 15.19
N THR A 530 -45.69 -34.05 15.62
CA THR A 530 -46.61 -34.81 14.75
C THR A 530 -47.60 -33.88 14.04
N LYS A 531 -48.07 -32.81 14.71
CA LYS A 531 -48.92 -31.78 14.10
C LYS A 531 -48.16 -30.93 13.08
N LEU A 532 -46.91 -30.57 13.37
CA LEU A 532 -46.05 -29.83 12.44
C LEU A 532 -45.75 -30.65 11.17
N ALA A 533 -45.51 -31.96 11.34
CA ALA A 533 -45.32 -32.90 10.23
C ALA A 533 -46.59 -33.06 9.38
N ARG A 534 -47.78 -33.19 10.01
CA ARG A 534 -49.08 -33.21 9.31
C ARG A 534 -49.38 -31.90 8.59
N GLN A 535 -49.15 -30.76 9.22
CA GLN A 535 -49.38 -29.44 8.63
C GLN A 535 -48.49 -29.20 7.41
N LYS A 536 -47.24 -29.70 7.42
CA LYS A 536 -46.37 -29.68 6.24
C LYS A 536 -46.81 -30.65 5.14
N SER A 537 -47.34 -31.84 5.48
CA SER A 537 -47.85 -32.77 4.47
C SER A 537 -49.15 -32.29 3.82
N GLU A 538 -50.03 -31.64 4.60
CA GLU A 538 -51.30 -31.10 4.11
C GLU A 538 -51.13 -29.84 3.26
N ASN A 539 -50.07 -29.05 3.47
CA ASN A 539 -49.73 -27.91 2.62
C ASN A 539 -49.01 -28.30 1.30
N HIS A 540 -48.71 -29.59 1.10
CA HIS A 540 -48.06 -30.12 -0.10
C HIS A 540 -48.94 -31.08 -0.92
N THR A 541 -50.23 -31.17 -0.58
CA THR A 541 -51.32 -31.77 -1.38
C THR A 541 -52.31 -30.68 -1.75
#